data_AF-A0A5D6Y1X2-F1
#
_entry.id   AF-A0A5D6Y1X2-F1
#
_cell.length_a   1.000
_cell.length_b   1.000
_cell.length_c   1.000
_cell.angle_alpha   90.00
_cell.angle_beta   90.00
_cell.angle_gamma   90.00
#
_symmetry.space_group_name_H-M   'P 1'
#
loop_
_entity.id
_entity.type
_entity.pdbx_description
1 polymer ?
#
loop_
_entity_poly.entity_id
_entity_poly.type
_entity_poly.pdbx_seq_one_letter_code
_entity_poly.pdbx_strand_id
1 'polypeptide(L)'
;MEYVKGVTSDNDLYALFGTYIIFIGKSDVGHWVVYDRGYYFDSYRLPSFKEIRCVNSNAKQYQDLYGQFLGPYCVLYLYCKQKEKMHLLKRFIALDIYVV
;
A
#
# COMPACT_ATOMS: atom_id res chain seq x y z
N MET A 1 -9.01 12.03 17.32
CA MET A 1 -7.97 11.41 16.48
C MET A 1 -8.68 10.92 15.23
N GLU A 2 -8.71 11.75 14.19
CA GLU A 2 -9.41 11.45 12.93
C GLU A 2 -8.50 10.58 12.07
N TYR A 3 -8.85 9.30 11.92
CA TYR A 3 -8.00 8.32 11.25
C TYR A 3 -8.36 8.10 9.77
N VAL A 4 -9.41 8.76 9.27
CA VAL A 4 -9.90 8.52 7.91
C VAL A 4 -10.26 9.84 7.26
N LYS A 5 -9.32 10.40 6.50
CA LYS A 5 -9.65 11.44 5.51
C LYS A 5 -10.04 10.72 4.22
N GLY A 6 -11.30 10.85 3.81
CA GLY A 6 -11.70 10.44 2.47
C GLY A 6 -10.93 11.26 1.44
N VAL A 7 -10.19 10.60 0.55
CA VAL A 7 -9.60 11.24 -0.62
C VAL A 7 -10.75 11.47 -1.61
N THR A 8 -11.16 12.72 -1.77
CA THR A 8 -12.32 13.09 -2.62
C THR A 8 -11.91 13.65 -3.97
N SER A 9 -10.63 13.97 -4.14
CA SER A 9 -10.03 14.44 -5.38
C SER A 9 -8.52 14.12 -5.41
N ASP A 10 -7.91 14.15 -6.59
CA ASP A 10 -6.46 13.98 -6.75
C ASP A 10 -5.66 15.04 -5.97
N ASN A 11 -6.24 16.22 -5.72
CA ASN A 11 -5.61 17.26 -4.90
C ASN A 11 -5.38 16.84 -3.45
N ASP A 12 -6.22 15.96 -2.90
CA ASP A 12 -6.04 15.42 -1.56
C ASP A 12 -4.82 14.51 -1.47
N LEU A 13 -4.40 13.88 -2.58
CA LEU A 13 -3.24 12.98 -2.64
C LEU A 13 -1.90 13.73 -2.61
N TYR A 14 -1.86 14.96 -3.14
CA TYR A 14 -0.66 15.81 -3.07
C TYR A 14 -0.37 16.33 -1.66
N ALA A 15 -1.38 16.35 -0.78
CA ALA A 15 -1.31 16.91 0.56
C ALA A 15 -1.19 15.86 1.67
N LEU A 16 -0.86 14.60 1.34
CA LEU A 16 -0.72 13.54 2.34
C LEU A 16 0.52 13.76 3.21
N PHE A 17 0.33 13.81 4.53
CA PHE A 17 1.42 13.94 5.52
C PHE A 17 1.37 12.88 6.63
N GLY A 18 0.26 12.14 6.75
CA GLY A 18 0.04 11.10 7.75
C GLY A 18 0.13 9.67 7.22
N THR A 19 -0.63 8.78 7.85
CA THR A 19 -0.76 7.37 7.48
C THR A 19 -2.20 7.12 7.04
N TYR A 20 -2.38 6.56 5.84
CA TYR A 20 -3.68 6.37 5.21
C TYR A 20 -3.76 5.01 4.54
N ILE A 21 -4.92 4.37 4.63
CA ILE A 21 -5.33 3.34 3.68
C ILE A 21 -6.06 4.06 2.54
N ILE A 22 -5.64 3.82 1.32
CA ILE A 22 -6.17 4.48 0.12
C ILE A 22 -6.77 3.41 -0.78
N PHE A 23 -8.01 3.66 -1.24
CA PHE A 23 -8.65 2.89 -2.30
C PHE A 23 -8.58 3.66 -3.61
N ILE A 24 -8.13 3.01 -4.67
CA ILE A 24 -7.92 3.61 -5.98
C ILE A 24 -8.86 2.95 -6.98
N GLY A 25 -9.94 3.63 -7.33
CA GLY A 25 -11.03 3.11 -8.15
C GLY A 25 -10.97 3.49 -9.64
N LYS A 26 -9.79 3.62 -10.25
CA LYS A 26 -9.68 4.02 -11.68
C LYS A 26 -10.13 2.92 -12.68
N SER A 27 -10.55 1.74 -12.23
CA SER A 27 -11.05 0.61 -13.05
C SER A 27 -12.18 -0.15 -12.33
N ASP A 28 -12.79 -1.13 -13.02
CA ASP A 28 -13.87 -1.99 -12.49
C ASP A 28 -13.49 -2.74 -11.19
N VAL A 29 -12.19 -2.90 -10.94
CA VAL A 29 -11.63 -3.51 -9.72
C VAL A 29 -10.72 -2.50 -9.05
N GLY A 30 -11.18 -1.90 -7.95
CA GLY A 30 -10.37 -0.93 -7.23
C GLY A 30 -9.24 -1.55 -6.42
N HIS A 31 -8.21 -0.74 -6.18
CA HIS A 31 -6.91 -1.18 -5.67
C HIS A 31 -6.62 -0.57 -4.30
N TRP A 32 -6.29 -1.39 -3.31
CA TRP A 32 -6.02 -0.94 -1.93
C TRP A 32 -4.52 -0.84 -1.66
N VAL A 33 -4.09 0.29 -1.12
CA VAL A 33 -2.68 0.57 -0.77
C VAL A 33 -2.57 1.33 0.54
N VAL A 34 -1.37 1.37 1.11
CA VAL A 34 -1.06 2.22 2.28
C VAL A 34 -0.08 3.30 1.90
N TYR A 35 -0.39 4.53 2.30
CA TYR A 35 0.59 5.61 2.40
C TYR A 35 0.96 5.80 3.87
N ASP A 36 2.25 5.77 4.21
CA ASP A 36 2.75 6.03 5.55
C ASP A 36 3.88 7.06 5.51
N ARG A 37 3.52 8.34 5.67
CA ARG A 37 4.48 9.47 5.76
C ARG A 37 5.55 9.45 4.67
N GLY A 38 5.13 9.26 3.42
CA GLY A 38 6.00 9.21 2.26
C GLY A 38 6.47 7.80 1.88
N TYR A 39 6.11 6.77 2.63
CA TYR A 39 6.28 5.37 2.24
C TYR A 39 5.00 4.84 1.57
N TYR A 40 5.15 4.21 0.41
CA TYR A 40 4.04 3.59 -0.33
C TYR A 40 4.13 2.07 -0.22
N PHE A 41 3.12 1.46 0.41
CA PHE A 41 3.01 0.03 0.48
C PHE A 41 1.92 -0.47 -0.47
N ASP A 42 2.36 -1.32 -1.38
CA ASP A 42 1.51 -2.06 -2.31
C ASP A 42 1.93 -3.52 -2.30
N SER A 43 1.03 -4.41 -1.89
CA SER A 43 1.30 -5.84 -1.82
C SER A 43 1.61 -6.51 -3.17
N TYR A 44 1.22 -5.92 -4.31
CA TYR A 44 1.65 -6.33 -5.65
C TYR A 44 3.00 -5.77 -6.05
N ARG A 45 3.53 -4.79 -5.29
CA ARG A 45 4.75 -4.04 -5.62
C ARG A 45 4.61 -3.21 -6.91
N LEU A 46 3.40 -2.73 -7.21
CA LEU A 46 3.21 -1.77 -8.31
C LEU A 46 3.78 -0.40 -7.93
N PRO A 47 4.27 0.37 -8.92
CA PRO A 47 4.68 1.75 -8.67
C PRO A 47 3.50 2.58 -8.16
N SER A 48 3.80 3.61 -7.35
CA SER A 48 2.76 4.53 -6.90
C SER A 48 2.16 5.30 -8.08
N PHE A 49 0.92 5.75 -7.90
CA PHE A 49 0.31 6.71 -8.80
C PHE A 49 1.07 8.04 -8.73
N LYS A 50 1.17 8.75 -9.86
CA LYS A 50 1.96 9.99 -9.98
C LYS A 50 1.49 11.09 -9.02
N GLU A 51 0.22 11.05 -8.65
CA GLU A 51 -0.45 11.95 -7.74
C GLU A 51 -0.05 11.69 -6.28
N ILE A 52 0.38 10.46 -5.95
CA ILE A 52 0.87 10.07 -4.62
C ILE A 52 2.37 10.31 -4.56
N ARG A 53 2.77 11.37 -3.86
CA ARG A 53 4.19 11.69 -3.64
C ARG A 53 4.78 10.82 -2.53
N CYS A 54 5.41 9.71 -2.92
CA CYS A 54 6.20 8.87 -2.03
C CYS A 54 7.69 8.92 -2.37
N VAL A 55 8.53 8.72 -1.36
CA VAL A 55 9.99 8.66 -1.50
C VAL A 55 10.46 7.20 -1.63
N ASN A 56 9.76 6.28 -0.97
CA ASN A 56 10.10 4.87 -0.90
C ASN A 56 8.86 3.99 -1.05
N SER A 57 9.08 2.76 -1.49
CA SER A 57 8.05 1.71 -1.51
C SER A 57 8.59 0.37 -1.02
N ASN A 58 7.71 -0.62 -0.84
CA ASN A 58 8.13 -1.98 -0.53
C ASN A 58 8.87 -2.61 -1.72
N ALA A 59 10.01 -3.23 -1.43
CA ALA A 59 10.83 -3.92 -2.45
C ALA A 59 10.28 -5.30 -2.84
N LYS A 60 9.39 -5.86 -2.01
CA LYS A 60 8.91 -7.24 -2.12
C LYS A 60 7.45 -7.28 -2.56
N GLN A 61 7.14 -8.19 -3.48
CA GLN A 61 5.77 -8.58 -3.81
C GLN A 61 5.28 -9.64 -2.80
N TYR A 62 4.17 -9.38 -2.14
CA TYR A 62 3.61 -10.19 -1.05
C TYR A 62 2.45 -11.09 -1.48
N GLN A 63 1.84 -10.83 -2.62
CA GLN A 63 0.80 -11.65 -3.24
C GLN A 63 0.90 -11.59 -4.77
N ASP A 64 0.29 -12.55 -5.46
CA ASP A 64 0.22 -12.55 -6.92
C ASP A 64 -0.65 -11.39 -7.46
N LEU A 65 -0.50 -11.04 -8.74
CA LEU A 65 -1.19 -9.92 -9.38
C LEU A 65 -2.72 -10.13 -9.55
N TYR A 66 -3.21 -11.33 -9.29
CA TYR A 66 -4.62 -11.70 -9.33
C TYR A 66 -5.20 -11.92 -7.91
N GLY A 67 -4.38 -11.68 -6.87
CA GLY A 67 -4.71 -11.95 -5.48
C GLY A 67 -5.71 -10.95 -4.94
N GLN A 68 -6.74 -11.43 -4.25
CA GLN A 68 -7.85 -10.58 -3.78
C GLN A 68 -7.62 -9.98 -2.38
N PHE A 69 -6.39 -10.05 -1.86
CA PHE A 69 -6.09 -9.76 -0.46
C PHE A 69 -5.39 -8.40 -0.24
N LEU A 70 -5.47 -7.47 -1.19
CA LEU A 70 -4.85 -6.14 -1.11
C LEU A 70 -5.16 -5.43 0.22
N GLY A 71 -6.44 -5.36 0.60
CA GLY A 71 -6.89 -4.76 1.86
C GLY A 71 -6.31 -5.44 3.11
N PRO A 72 -6.44 -6.78 3.27
CA PRO A 72 -5.78 -7.52 4.34
C PRO A 72 -4.27 -7.26 4.47
N TYR A 73 -3.52 -7.20 3.36
CA TYR A 73 -2.09 -6.87 3.41
C TYR A 73 -1.83 -5.43 3.88
N CYS A 74 -2.67 -4.47 3.51
CA CYS A 74 -2.60 -3.10 4.00
C CYS A 74 -2.74 -3.05 5.54
N VAL A 75 -3.75 -3.74 6.09
CA VAL A 75 -4.00 -3.80 7.53
C VAL A 75 -2.86 -4.53 8.25
N LEU A 76 -2.35 -5.64 7.68
CA LEU A 76 -1.23 -6.38 8.24
C LEU A 76 0.03 -5.52 8.32
N TYR A 77 0.36 -4.77 7.25
CA TYR A 77 1.48 -3.83 7.25
C TYR A 77 1.36 -2.81 8.39
N LEU A 78 0.18 -2.17 8.51
CA LEU A 78 -0.07 -1.18 9.55
C LEU A 78 0.04 -1.77 10.96
N TYR A 79 -0.52 -2.95 11.18
CA TYR A 79 -0.38 -3.67 12.46
C TYR A 79 1.09 -3.94 12.79
N CYS A 80 1.85 -4.49 11.83
CA CYS A 80 3.28 -4.74 12.00
C CYS A 80 4.04 -3.46 12.31
N LYS A 81 3.71 -2.35 11.65
CA LYS A 81 4.34 -1.05 11.89
C LYS A 81 4.03 -0.52 13.29
N GLN A 82 2.75 -0.49 13.67
CA GLN A 82 2.27 0.01 14.97
C GLN A 82 2.76 -0.81 16.16
N LYS A 83 3.00 -2.11 15.97
CA LYS A 83 3.51 -3.01 17.02
C LYS A 83 5.01 -3.25 16.95
N GLU A 84 5.73 -2.54 16.07
CA GLU A 84 7.18 -2.70 15.85
C GLU A 84 7.58 -4.15 15.44
N LYS A 85 6.66 -4.86 14.77
CA LYS A 85 6.83 -6.25 14.31
C LYS A 85 7.04 -6.37 12.80
N MET A 86 7.78 -5.44 12.19
CA MET A 86 8.07 -5.45 10.74
C MET A 86 8.83 -6.71 10.29
N HIS A 87 9.51 -7.41 11.20
CA HIS A 87 10.17 -8.69 10.92
C HIS A 87 9.19 -9.79 10.48
N LEU A 88 7.90 -9.72 10.85
CA LEU A 88 6.88 -10.68 10.41
C LEU A 88 6.70 -10.66 8.88
N LEU A 89 6.78 -9.48 8.26
CA LEU A 89 6.69 -9.33 6.80
C LEU A 89 7.90 -9.93 6.08
N LYS A 90 9.06 -10.03 6.74
CA LYS A 90 10.25 -10.66 6.13
C LYS A 90 10.05 -12.15 5.87
N ARG A 91 9.22 -12.83 6.66
CA ARG A 91 8.99 -14.29 6.60
C ARG A 91 8.13 -14.76 5.43
N PHE A 92 7.37 -13.87 4.81
CA PHE A 92 6.58 -14.24 3.62
C PHE A 92 7.52 -14.71 2.50
N ILE A 93 7.01 -15.45 1.52
CA ILE A 93 7.79 -15.72 0.31
C ILE A 93 7.64 -14.51 -0.62
N ALA A 94 8.72 -14.10 -1.27
CA ALA A 94 8.64 -13.08 -2.31
C ALA A 94 8.05 -13.76 -3.55
N LEU A 95 6.97 -13.19 -4.10
CA LEU A 95 6.30 -13.72 -5.28
C LEU A 95 6.67 -12.92 -6.53
N ASP A 96 7.88 -12.39 -6.58
CA ASP A 96 8.47 -11.84 -7.79
C ASP A 96 8.68 -12.97 -8.81
N ILE A 97 7.59 -13.36 -9.47
CA ILE A 97 7.62 -14.30 -10.58
C ILE A 97 8.19 -13.52 -11.77
N TYR A 98 9.49 -13.69 -12.01
CA TYR A 98 10.02 -13.50 -13.36
C TYR A 98 9.33 -14.54 -14.25
N VAL A 99 8.32 -14.11 -15.00
CA VAL A 99 7.83 -14.88 -16.14
C VAL A 99 8.93 -14.76 -17.20
N VAL A 100 9.78 -15.78 -17.29
CA VAL A 100 10.65 -16.02 -18.44
C VAL A 100 9.87 -16.84 -19.44
#